data_AF-Q2GTI5-F1
#
_entry.id   AF-Q2GTI5-F1
#
_cell.length_a   1.000
_cell.length_b   1.000
_cell.length_c   1.000
_cell.angle_alpha   90.00
_cell.angle_beta   90.00
_cell.angle_gamma   90.00
#
_symmetry.space_group_name_H-M   'P 1'
#
loop_
_entity.id
_entity.type
_entity.pdbx_description
1 polymer ?
#
loop_
_entity_poly.entity_id
_entity_poly.type
_entity_poly.pdbx_seq_one_letter_code
_entity_poly.pdbx_strand_id
1 'polypeptide(L)'
;MRSIGAFSSIVILFGALQAVFGHPLATQAAECDRLVLAKASDAYIATQAAGNVTLLQRVVSDGWEYEENNKRKDPAQGVLSKALKIDHRRTNFDLVACATYTEVIVSDPANPYVIGTQIRHGDDGRVTLIDTIASTTNSWLFDAKKTLEYVLGETWDPIPEDKRDKRDFIQAAGDAYLDMWSNATASTAVPWGTPCVRLEGSVYTGKGRPDDSCKPGIPSNSSQAPNTRRRARDRTGEIPVAAVQLKPPSLYYRYEDYI
;
A
#
# COMPACT_ATOMS: atom_id res chain seq x y z
N MET A 1 40.52 -67.48 -57.33
CA MET A 1 39.91 -66.14 -57.36
C MET A 1 39.91 -65.57 -55.94
N ARG A 2 40.59 -64.42 -55.80
CA ARG A 2 40.41 -63.33 -54.82
C ARG A 2 40.63 -63.59 -53.32
N SER A 3 41.79 -63.08 -52.93
CA SER A 3 42.34 -62.72 -51.62
C SER A 3 41.37 -62.08 -50.61
N ILE A 4 41.55 -62.44 -49.34
CA ILE A 4 40.91 -61.86 -48.16
C ILE A 4 41.76 -60.66 -47.70
N GLY A 5 41.17 -59.46 -47.69
CA GLY A 5 41.78 -58.22 -47.21
C GLY A 5 41.01 -57.64 -46.04
N ALA A 6 41.71 -57.41 -44.93
CA ALA A 6 41.21 -56.86 -43.69
C ALA A 6 40.82 -55.37 -43.81
N PHE A 7 39.74 -54.96 -43.14
CA PHE A 7 39.45 -53.55 -42.86
C PHE A 7 39.38 -53.33 -41.35
N SER A 8 40.28 -52.45 -40.89
CA SER A 8 40.43 -51.95 -39.54
C SER A 8 39.36 -50.88 -39.26
N SER A 9 38.55 -51.06 -38.22
CA SER A 9 37.58 -50.06 -37.76
C SER A 9 38.19 -49.21 -36.64
N ILE A 10 38.41 -47.93 -36.95
CA ILE A 10 38.80 -46.89 -35.99
C ILE A 10 37.57 -46.53 -35.14
N VAL A 11 37.65 -46.70 -33.83
CA VAL A 11 36.66 -46.24 -32.85
C VAL A 11 37.09 -44.86 -32.34
N ILE A 12 36.34 -43.81 -32.66
CA ILE A 12 36.54 -42.45 -32.12
C ILE A 12 35.67 -42.31 -30.87
N LEU A 13 36.29 -42.22 -29.70
CA LEU A 13 35.63 -41.86 -28.44
C LEU A 13 35.24 -40.38 -28.47
N PHE A 14 33.94 -40.08 -28.43
CA PHE A 14 33.45 -38.75 -28.04
C PHE A 14 33.33 -38.68 -26.52
N GLY A 15 34.24 -37.96 -25.87
CA GLY A 15 34.12 -37.59 -24.46
C GLY A 15 33.09 -36.50 -24.27
N ALA A 16 32.01 -36.78 -23.54
CA ALA A 16 31.01 -35.79 -23.16
C ALA A 16 31.51 -34.96 -21.96
N LEU A 17 31.94 -33.73 -22.21
CA LEU A 17 32.27 -32.75 -21.18
C LEU A 17 30.96 -32.14 -20.66
N GLN A 18 30.45 -32.63 -19.52
CA GLN A 18 29.29 -32.03 -18.86
C GLN A 18 29.73 -30.76 -18.12
N ALA A 19 29.41 -29.60 -18.68
CA ALA A 19 29.54 -28.31 -17.99
C ALA A 19 28.48 -28.24 -16.88
N VAL A 20 28.90 -28.31 -15.63
CA VAL A 20 28.04 -28.08 -14.46
C VAL A 20 27.75 -26.59 -14.40
N PHE A 21 26.62 -26.15 -14.96
CA PHE A 21 26.11 -24.80 -14.75
C PHE A 21 25.63 -24.69 -13.30
N GLY A 22 26.45 -24.06 -12.45
CA GLY A 22 26.05 -23.65 -11.11
C GLY A 22 24.85 -22.72 -11.22
N HIS A 23 23.69 -23.18 -10.78
CA HIS A 23 22.50 -22.35 -10.71
C HIS A 23 22.73 -21.33 -9.59
N PRO A 24 22.60 -20.01 -9.84
CA PRO A 24 22.63 -19.04 -8.76
C PRO A 24 21.52 -19.40 -7.77
N LEU A 25 21.89 -19.66 -6.52
CA LEU A 25 20.94 -19.70 -5.42
C LEU A 25 20.30 -18.32 -5.37
N ALA A 26 19.05 -18.22 -5.81
CA ALA A 26 18.25 -17.05 -5.52
C ALA A 26 18.20 -16.92 -3.99
N THR A 27 18.88 -15.92 -3.45
CA THR A 27 18.60 -15.46 -2.09
C THR A 27 17.12 -15.09 -2.08
N GLN A 28 16.27 -15.94 -1.52
CA GLN A 28 14.93 -15.52 -1.12
C GLN A 28 15.15 -14.33 -0.21
N ALA A 29 14.78 -13.13 -0.68
CA ALA A 29 14.57 -12.02 0.21
C ALA A 29 13.67 -12.56 1.33
N ALA A 30 14.10 -12.42 2.59
CA ALA A 30 13.31 -12.91 3.71
C ALA A 30 11.90 -12.30 3.56
N GLU A 31 10.88 -13.15 3.38
CA GLU A 31 9.50 -12.66 3.35
C GLU A 31 9.30 -11.81 4.61
N CYS A 32 8.82 -10.58 4.45
CA CYS A 32 8.71 -9.69 5.59
C CYS A 32 7.74 -10.28 6.62
N ASP A 33 8.23 -10.45 7.85
CA ASP A 33 7.46 -11.06 8.92
C ASP A 33 6.33 -10.11 9.34
N ARG A 34 5.08 -10.60 9.23
CA ARG A 34 3.88 -9.87 9.65
C ARG A 34 3.98 -9.40 11.10
N LEU A 35 4.61 -10.17 11.99
CA LEU A 35 4.80 -9.79 13.38
C LEU A 35 5.74 -8.59 13.53
N VAL A 36 6.79 -8.51 12.72
CA VAL A 36 7.71 -7.35 12.70
C VAL A 36 6.96 -6.11 12.23
N LEU A 37 6.22 -6.22 11.13
CA LEU A 37 5.41 -5.12 10.62
C LEU A 37 4.36 -4.65 11.64
N ALA A 38 3.67 -5.59 12.31
CA ALA A 38 2.67 -5.27 13.32
C ALA A 38 3.28 -4.53 14.52
N LYS A 39 4.45 -4.95 15.01
CA LYS A 39 5.15 -4.26 16.10
C LYS A 39 5.49 -2.82 15.74
N ALA A 40 5.91 -2.56 14.51
CA ALA A 40 6.20 -1.21 14.04
C ALA A 40 4.92 -0.36 13.94
N SER A 41 3.83 -0.90 13.39
CA SER A 41 2.54 -0.20 13.32
C SER A 41 1.97 0.09 14.71
N ASP A 42 2.06 -0.84 15.65
CA ASP A 42 1.60 -0.64 17.03
C ASP A 42 2.46 0.40 17.76
N ALA A 43 3.78 0.43 17.53
CA ALA A 43 4.66 1.48 18.06
C ALA A 43 4.29 2.86 17.48
N TYR A 44 3.98 2.94 16.18
CA TYR A 44 3.47 4.16 15.54
C TYR A 44 2.16 4.62 16.19
N ILE A 45 1.19 3.73 16.39
CA ILE A 45 -0.08 4.06 17.05
C ILE A 45 0.15 4.56 18.49
N ALA A 46 1.05 3.91 19.24
CA ALA A 46 1.39 4.34 20.59
C ALA A 46 2.05 5.74 20.60
N THR A 47 2.95 6.01 19.64
CA THR A 47 3.52 7.35 19.44
C THR A 47 2.45 8.37 19.15
N GLN A 48 1.54 8.11 18.20
CA GLN A 48 0.50 9.06 17.81
C GLN A 48 -0.49 9.32 18.95
N ALA A 49 -0.84 8.30 19.72
CA ALA A 49 -1.72 8.44 20.88
C ALA A 49 -1.07 9.27 21.99
N ALA A 50 0.24 9.08 22.24
CA ALA A 50 0.96 9.76 23.30
C ALA A 50 1.56 11.11 22.89
N GLY A 51 1.68 11.40 21.60
CA GLY A 51 2.47 12.52 21.09
C GLY A 51 3.97 12.37 21.40
N ASN A 52 4.46 11.12 21.48
CA ASN A 52 5.82 10.83 21.96
C ASN A 52 6.61 9.99 20.95
N VAL A 53 7.47 10.66 20.19
CA VAL A 53 8.31 10.06 19.14
C VAL A 53 9.37 9.10 19.69
N THR A 54 9.72 9.19 20.98
CA THR A 54 10.72 8.30 21.58
C THR A 54 10.26 6.84 21.62
N LEU A 55 8.95 6.58 21.55
CA LEU A 55 8.39 5.22 21.51
C LEU A 55 8.75 4.47 20.21
N LEU A 56 9.17 5.18 19.15
CA LEU A 56 9.64 4.59 17.89
C LEU A 56 11.08 4.05 17.95
N GLN A 57 11.90 4.46 18.94
CA GLN A 57 13.35 4.20 18.96
C GLN A 57 13.73 2.73 18.80
N ARG A 58 12.89 1.81 19.29
CA ARG A 58 13.17 0.36 19.23
C ARG A 58 12.92 -0.23 17.84
N VAL A 59 12.07 0.39 17.02
CA VAL A 59 11.64 -0.15 15.73
C VAL A 59 12.28 0.55 14.53
N VAL A 60 12.74 1.80 14.67
CA VAL A 60 13.30 2.59 13.55
C VAL A 60 14.79 2.38 13.33
N SER A 61 15.23 2.29 12.08
CA SER A 61 16.66 2.24 11.74
C SER A 61 17.37 3.53 12.16
N ASP A 62 18.70 3.46 12.28
CA ASP A 62 19.49 4.69 12.34
C ASP A 62 19.24 5.50 11.05
N GLY A 63 19.05 6.81 11.18
CA GLY A 63 18.81 7.71 10.05
C GLY A 63 17.46 7.53 9.33
N TRP A 64 16.47 6.86 9.96
CA TRP A 64 15.13 6.76 9.40
C TRP A 64 14.54 8.13 9.03
N GLU A 65 13.67 8.14 8.03
CA GLU A 65 13.07 9.37 7.49
C GLU A 65 11.63 9.54 7.95
N TYR A 66 11.24 10.78 8.23
CA TYR A 66 9.86 11.16 8.44
C TYR A 66 9.40 12.14 7.37
N GLU A 67 8.28 11.81 6.74
CA GLU A 67 7.59 12.68 5.81
C GLU A 67 6.17 12.94 6.28
N GLU A 68 5.74 14.18 6.14
CA GLU A 68 4.37 14.60 6.43
C GLU A 68 3.90 15.56 5.34
N ASN A 69 2.73 15.26 4.75
CA ASN A 69 2.11 16.08 3.70
C ASN A 69 3.12 16.43 2.59
N ASN A 70 3.76 15.39 2.05
CA ASN A 70 4.76 15.46 0.98
C ASN A 70 6.07 16.18 1.29
N LYS A 71 6.33 16.53 2.56
CA LYS A 71 7.54 17.24 2.97
C LYS A 71 8.31 16.42 4.00
N ARG A 72 9.63 16.34 3.82
CA ARG A 72 10.52 15.83 4.86
C ARG A 72 10.41 16.73 6.09
N LYS A 73 10.21 16.14 7.27
CA LYS A 73 9.94 16.87 8.50
C LYS A 73 10.67 16.23 9.68
N ASP A 74 11.00 17.02 10.69
CA ASP A 74 11.40 16.51 12.00
C ASP A 74 10.17 15.86 12.68
N PRO A 75 10.22 14.57 13.07
CA PRO A 75 9.09 13.92 13.73
C PRO A 75 8.65 14.63 15.03
N ALA A 76 9.54 15.37 15.70
CA ALA A 76 9.19 16.16 16.88
C ALA A 76 8.35 17.42 16.56
N GLN A 77 8.26 17.81 15.27
CA GLN A 77 7.51 18.98 14.80
C GLN A 77 6.26 18.61 13.98
N GLY A 78 5.97 17.32 13.84
CA GLY A 78 4.86 16.79 13.05
C GLY A 78 3.62 16.44 13.85
N VAL A 79 2.68 15.76 13.18
CA VAL A 79 1.49 15.19 13.84
C VAL A 79 1.87 14.13 14.87
N LEU A 80 3.01 13.44 14.69
CA LEU A 80 3.52 12.44 15.64
C LEU A 80 3.86 12.99 17.03
N SER A 81 4.14 14.30 17.17
CA SER A 81 4.40 14.93 18.48
C SER A 81 3.15 15.48 19.15
N LYS A 82 1.97 15.30 18.53
CA LYS A 82 0.68 15.68 19.10
C LYS A 82 -0.02 14.44 19.64
N ALA A 83 -0.39 14.47 20.92
CA ALA A 83 -1.21 13.42 21.50
C ALA A 83 -2.62 13.49 20.91
N LEU A 84 -3.05 12.41 20.26
CA LEU A 84 -4.38 12.31 19.66
C LEU A 84 -5.19 11.18 20.29
N LYS A 85 -6.45 11.46 20.61
CA LYS A 85 -7.41 10.42 21.00
C LYS A 85 -7.92 9.73 19.73
N ILE A 86 -7.36 8.57 19.42
CA ILE A 86 -7.72 7.79 18.23
C ILE A 86 -9.10 7.15 18.43
N ASP A 87 -10.05 7.46 17.54
CA ASP A 87 -11.41 6.89 17.56
C ASP A 87 -11.54 5.69 16.63
N HIS A 88 -10.77 5.66 15.54
CA HIS A 88 -10.66 4.51 14.64
C HIS A 88 -9.23 4.31 14.17
N ARG A 89 -8.83 3.05 14.02
CA ARG A 89 -7.62 2.67 13.30
C ARG A 89 -7.84 1.41 12.47
N ARG A 90 -7.16 1.32 11.35
CA ARG A 90 -7.04 0.09 10.57
C ARG A 90 -5.66 0.00 9.94
N THR A 91 -5.04 -1.18 10.01
CA THR A 91 -3.71 -1.42 9.45
C THR A 91 -3.74 -2.57 8.45
N ASN A 92 -3.16 -2.33 7.28
CA ASN A 92 -2.96 -3.33 6.22
C ASN A 92 -1.46 -3.64 6.09
N PHE A 93 -1.13 -4.87 5.69
CA PHE A 93 0.24 -5.40 5.69
C PHE A 93 0.69 -5.83 4.29
N ASP A 94 1.74 -5.21 3.76
CA ASP A 94 2.40 -5.61 2.51
C ASP A 94 3.65 -6.43 2.83
N LEU A 95 3.49 -7.76 2.91
CA LEU A 95 4.61 -8.68 3.20
C LEU A 95 5.62 -8.77 2.04
N VAL A 96 5.25 -8.33 0.84
CA VAL A 96 6.10 -8.40 -0.36
C VAL A 96 6.96 -7.15 -0.48
N ALA A 97 6.41 -5.97 -0.17
CA ALA A 97 7.14 -4.70 -0.19
C ALA A 97 7.62 -4.25 1.21
N CYS A 98 7.48 -5.11 2.23
CA CYS A 98 7.94 -4.84 3.59
C CYS A 98 7.38 -3.53 4.16
N ALA A 99 6.08 -3.33 3.95
CA ALA A 99 5.42 -2.08 4.30
C ALA A 99 4.10 -2.31 5.03
N THR A 100 3.68 -1.31 5.79
CA THR A 100 2.32 -1.23 6.32
C THR A 100 1.69 0.05 5.88
N TYR A 101 0.37 0.10 5.97
CA TYR A 101 -0.35 1.34 6.00
C TYR A 101 -1.38 1.32 7.09
N THR A 102 -1.49 2.45 7.77
CA THR A 102 -2.41 2.61 8.87
C THR A 102 -3.25 3.86 8.61
N GLU A 103 -4.57 3.68 8.60
CA GLU A 103 -5.53 4.76 8.71
C GLU A 103 -5.78 5.04 10.19
N VAL A 104 -5.82 6.32 10.56
CA VAL A 104 -6.21 6.81 11.88
C VAL A 104 -7.24 7.91 11.71
N ILE A 105 -8.36 7.79 12.43
CA ILE A 105 -9.40 8.82 12.49
C ILE A 105 -9.50 9.36 13.92
N VAL A 106 -9.47 10.68 14.03
CA VAL A 106 -9.60 11.43 15.28
C VAL A 106 -10.73 12.43 15.06
N SER A 107 -11.84 12.21 15.76
CA SER A 107 -13.07 12.99 15.63
C SER A 107 -13.23 14.05 16.73
N ASP A 108 -12.18 14.30 17.52
CA ASP A 108 -12.13 15.39 18.49
C ASP A 108 -12.35 16.74 17.77
N PRO A 109 -13.42 17.50 18.09
CA PRO A 109 -13.70 18.76 17.42
C PRO A 109 -12.63 19.84 17.62
N ALA A 110 -11.81 19.73 18.67
CA ALA A 110 -10.72 20.69 18.91
C ALA A 110 -9.51 20.41 18.01
N ASN A 111 -9.24 19.14 17.72
CA ASN A 111 -8.09 18.70 16.93
C ASN A 111 -8.46 17.50 16.04
N PRO A 112 -9.33 17.68 15.04
CA PRO A 112 -9.77 16.58 14.20
C PRO A 112 -8.70 16.21 13.18
N TYR A 113 -8.52 14.92 12.95
CA TYR A 113 -7.59 14.42 11.95
C TYR A 113 -8.18 13.21 11.23
N VAL A 114 -7.86 13.10 9.95
CA VAL A 114 -7.81 11.81 9.28
C VAL A 114 -6.44 11.62 8.64
N ILE A 115 -5.80 10.52 8.99
CA ILE A 115 -4.37 10.31 8.80
C ILE A 115 -4.15 8.97 8.10
N GLY A 116 -3.52 9.01 6.94
CA GLY A 116 -2.98 7.83 6.26
C GLY A 116 -1.47 7.77 6.40
N THR A 117 -0.94 6.71 7.00
CA THR A 117 0.52 6.55 7.20
C THR A 117 1.03 5.27 6.58
N GLN A 118 2.02 5.39 5.69
CA GLN A 118 2.80 4.26 5.19
C GLN A 118 4.09 4.12 6.01
N ILE A 119 4.39 2.90 6.45
CA ILE A 119 5.64 2.57 7.15
C ILE A 119 6.40 1.58 6.28
N ARG A 120 7.64 1.87 5.91
CA ARG A 120 8.52 0.99 5.15
C ARG A 120 9.65 0.46 6.02
N HIS A 121 10.03 -0.78 5.76
CA HIS A 121 11.09 -1.46 6.49
C HIS A 121 12.26 -1.77 5.57
N GLY A 122 13.47 -1.75 6.12
CA GLY A 122 14.66 -2.29 5.48
C GLY A 122 14.72 -3.81 5.59
N ASP A 123 15.75 -4.40 4.98
CA ASP A 123 15.97 -5.86 4.98
C ASP A 123 16.21 -6.43 6.39
N ASP A 124 16.60 -5.58 7.35
CA ASP A 124 16.78 -5.91 8.76
C ASP A 124 15.47 -5.86 9.57
N GLY A 125 14.35 -5.56 8.91
CA GLY A 125 13.04 -5.42 9.53
C GLY A 125 12.86 -4.14 10.35
N ARG A 126 13.82 -3.20 10.30
CA ARG A 126 13.69 -1.88 10.98
C ARG A 126 13.02 -0.88 10.05
N VAL A 127 12.28 0.06 10.64
CA VAL A 127 11.58 1.11 9.90
C VAL A 127 12.57 2.12 9.33
N THR A 128 12.59 2.28 8.01
CA THR A 128 13.45 3.23 7.28
C THR A 128 12.71 4.50 6.90
N LEU A 129 11.38 4.44 6.74
CA LEU A 129 10.54 5.59 6.38
C LEU A 129 9.17 5.47 7.08
N ILE A 130 8.75 6.56 7.71
CA ILE A 130 7.35 6.79 8.10
C ILE A 130 6.85 7.96 7.26
N ASP A 131 5.89 7.68 6.40
CA ASP A 131 5.36 8.64 5.44
C ASP A 131 3.86 8.88 5.69
N THR A 132 3.53 10.08 6.15
CA THR A 132 2.22 10.46 6.67
C THR A 132 1.54 11.50 5.77
N ILE A 133 0.27 11.29 5.47
CA ILE A 133 -0.68 12.34 5.08
C ILE A 133 -1.60 12.57 6.25
N ALA A 134 -1.64 13.80 6.76
CA ALA A 134 -2.49 14.22 7.86
C ALA A 134 -3.42 15.33 7.37
N SER A 135 -4.65 14.96 7.03
CA SER A 135 -5.74 15.90 6.76
C SER A 135 -6.35 16.38 8.08
N THR A 136 -6.65 17.67 8.15
CA THR A 136 -7.20 18.32 9.35
C THR A 136 -8.05 19.53 8.95
N THR A 137 -8.44 20.37 9.91
CA THR A 137 -9.22 21.58 9.65
C THR A 137 -8.66 22.39 8.47
N ASN A 138 -9.53 22.76 7.54
CA ASN A 138 -9.23 23.43 6.26
C ASN A 138 -8.64 22.56 5.14
N SER A 139 -8.44 21.25 5.36
CA SER A 139 -8.22 20.30 4.26
C SER A 139 -9.47 20.24 3.36
N TRP A 140 -9.26 19.91 2.08
CA TRP A 140 -10.33 19.87 1.09
C TRP A 140 -11.41 18.85 1.45
N LEU A 141 -12.68 19.29 1.45
CA LEU A 141 -13.88 18.49 1.80
C LEU A 141 -13.92 17.89 3.23
N PHE A 142 -12.88 18.12 4.03
CA PHE A 142 -12.63 17.46 5.30
C PHE A 142 -13.76 17.56 6.35
N ASP A 143 -14.13 16.41 6.89
CA ASP A 143 -14.97 16.19 8.06
C ASP A 143 -14.62 14.83 8.71
N ALA A 144 -13.81 14.84 9.76
CA ALA A 144 -13.36 13.63 10.44
C ALA A 144 -14.51 12.83 11.06
N LYS A 145 -15.57 13.49 11.56
CA LYS A 145 -16.72 12.80 12.16
C LYS A 145 -17.53 12.06 11.11
N LYS A 146 -17.75 12.71 9.97
CA LYS A 146 -18.45 12.10 8.84
C LYS A 146 -17.64 10.96 8.23
N THR A 147 -16.32 11.11 8.15
CA THR A 147 -15.42 10.02 7.74
C THR A 147 -15.59 8.83 8.68
N LEU A 148 -15.47 9.05 9.99
CA LEU A 148 -15.66 8.03 11.01
C LEU A 148 -17.01 7.31 10.87
N GLU A 149 -18.10 8.06 10.66
CA GLU A 149 -19.45 7.50 10.45
C GLU A 149 -19.47 6.50 9.29
N TYR A 150 -18.95 6.88 8.12
CA TYR A 150 -18.91 5.98 6.96
C TYR A 150 -18.02 4.77 7.21
N VAL A 151 -16.83 5.00 7.78
CA VAL A 151 -15.86 3.92 8.05
C VAL A 151 -16.42 2.87 8.99
N LEU A 152 -17.19 3.27 10.00
CA LEU A 152 -17.84 2.35 10.94
C LEU A 152 -19.03 1.59 10.32
N GLY A 153 -19.63 2.14 9.26
CA GLY A 153 -20.69 1.48 8.51
C GLY A 153 -20.19 0.41 7.53
N GLU A 154 -18.88 0.31 7.33
CA GLU A 154 -18.30 -0.62 6.36
C GLU A 154 -17.90 -1.97 6.97
N THR A 155 -17.94 -3.01 6.13
CA THR A 155 -17.48 -4.36 6.48
C THR A 155 -16.18 -4.65 5.74
N TRP A 156 -15.15 -5.02 6.49
CA TRP A 156 -13.79 -5.27 6.02
C TRP A 156 -13.34 -6.71 6.30
N ASP A 157 -14.24 -7.66 6.03
CA ASP A 157 -13.91 -9.07 6.16
C ASP A 157 -12.90 -9.48 5.08
N PRO A 158 -11.97 -10.41 5.39
CA PRO A 158 -11.05 -10.93 4.38
C PRO A 158 -11.80 -11.47 3.17
N ILE A 159 -11.36 -11.06 1.97
CA ILE A 159 -11.91 -11.57 0.72
C ILE A 159 -11.67 -13.09 0.65
N PRO A 160 -12.67 -13.92 0.29
CA PRO A 160 -12.46 -15.34 0.02
C PRO A 160 -11.32 -15.55 -0.98
N GLU A 161 -10.46 -16.54 -0.76
CA GLU A 161 -9.23 -16.72 -1.54
C GLU A 161 -9.49 -16.88 -3.04
N ASP A 162 -10.57 -17.58 -3.40
CA ASP A 162 -11.04 -17.78 -4.78
C ASP A 162 -11.56 -16.51 -5.45
N LYS A 163 -11.81 -15.45 -4.68
CA LYS A 163 -12.27 -14.13 -5.14
C LYS A 163 -11.21 -13.05 -5.04
N ARG A 164 -9.99 -13.39 -4.58
CA ARG A 164 -8.89 -12.42 -4.51
C ARG A 164 -8.30 -12.24 -5.90
N ASP A 165 -8.22 -10.99 -6.32
CA ASP A 165 -7.45 -10.65 -7.51
C ASP A 165 -5.94 -10.86 -7.27
N LYS A 166 -5.22 -10.99 -8.38
CA LYS A 166 -3.76 -11.08 -8.33
C LYS A 166 -3.16 -9.74 -7.94
N ARG A 167 -2.02 -9.79 -7.24
CA ARG A 167 -1.28 -8.61 -6.76
C ARG A 167 -0.96 -7.59 -7.86
N ASP A 168 -0.58 -8.05 -9.05
CA ASP A 168 -0.24 -7.20 -10.18
C ASP A 168 -1.47 -6.44 -10.70
N PHE A 169 -2.61 -7.11 -10.79
CA PHE A 169 -3.88 -6.49 -11.15
C PHE A 169 -4.29 -5.40 -10.15
N ILE A 170 -4.23 -5.76 -8.86
CA ILE A 170 -4.44 -4.86 -7.73
C ILE A 170 -3.53 -3.64 -7.91
N GLN A 171 -2.21 -3.84 -7.99
CA GLN A 171 -1.26 -2.74 -8.15
C GLN A 171 -1.59 -1.83 -9.34
N ALA A 172 -1.90 -2.39 -10.52
CA ALA A 172 -2.26 -1.61 -11.69
C ALA A 172 -3.52 -0.75 -11.47
N ALA A 173 -4.52 -1.29 -10.77
CA ALA A 173 -5.74 -0.56 -10.43
C ALA A 173 -5.48 0.62 -9.48
N GLY A 174 -4.69 0.40 -8.42
CA GLY A 174 -4.30 1.46 -7.48
C GLY A 174 -3.40 2.52 -8.12
N ASP A 175 -2.48 2.09 -9.00
CA ASP A 175 -1.60 2.99 -9.72
C ASP A 175 -2.38 3.88 -10.70
N ALA A 176 -3.28 3.30 -11.49
CA ALA A 176 -4.17 4.05 -12.38
C ALA A 176 -5.04 5.05 -11.63
N TYR A 177 -5.49 4.68 -10.42
CA TYR A 177 -6.27 5.58 -9.59
C TYR A 177 -5.45 6.79 -9.14
N LEU A 178 -4.26 6.55 -8.58
CA LEU A 178 -3.35 7.62 -8.15
C LEU A 178 -2.89 8.53 -9.28
N ASP A 179 -2.79 7.99 -10.49
CA ASP A 179 -2.30 8.73 -11.64
C ASP A 179 -3.35 9.71 -12.18
N MET A 180 -4.63 9.63 -11.78
CA MET A 180 -5.69 10.56 -12.24
C MET A 180 -5.37 12.03 -11.94
N TRP A 181 -4.60 12.29 -10.88
CA TRP A 181 -4.19 13.64 -10.49
C TRP A 181 -3.12 14.26 -11.38
N SER A 182 -2.35 13.43 -12.09
CA SER A 182 -1.27 13.87 -13.00
C SER A 182 -1.45 13.44 -14.45
N ASN A 183 -2.44 12.58 -14.73
CA ASN A 183 -2.74 12.03 -16.05
C ASN A 183 -4.26 11.97 -16.29
N ALA A 184 -4.73 12.78 -17.24
CA ALA A 184 -6.16 12.93 -17.57
C ALA A 184 -6.82 11.65 -18.12
N THR A 185 -6.04 10.68 -18.61
CA THR A 185 -6.59 9.44 -19.16
C THR A 185 -6.57 8.29 -18.15
N ALA A 186 -5.89 8.43 -16.99
CA ALA A 186 -5.68 7.34 -16.05
C ALA A 186 -7.00 6.78 -15.47
N SER A 187 -8.03 7.62 -15.34
CA SER A 187 -9.35 7.20 -14.86
C SER A 187 -10.02 6.13 -15.73
N THR A 188 -9.63 6.03 -17.01
CA THR A 188 -10.12 4.99 -17.94
C THR A 188 -9.51 3.62 -17.67
N ALA A 189 -8.35 3.57 -17.02
CA ALA A 189 -7.66 2.34 -16.67
C ALA A 189 -8.05 1.81 -15.28
N VAL A 190 -8.72 2.61 -14.46
CA VAL A 190 -9.26 2.16 -13.17
C VAL A 190 -10.40 1.16 -13.41
N PRO A 191 -10.33 -0.07 -12.89
CA PRO A 191 -11.35 -1.10 -13.09
C PRO A 191 -12.55 -0.88 -12.15
N TRP A 192 -13.28 0.22 -12.35
CA TRP A 192 -14.40 0.61 -11.48
C TRP A 192 -15.44 -0.51 -11.33
N GLY A 193 -15.69 -0.95 -10.10
CA GLY A 193 -16.78 -1.87 -9.78
C GLY A 193 -18.15 -1.21 -9.95
N THR A 194 -19.23 -2.01 -10.02
CA THR A 194 -20.62 -1.51 -9.98
C THR A 194 -21.51 -2.53 -9.27
N PRO A 195 -22.22 -2.17 -8.19
CA PRO A 195 -22.22 -0.85 -7.52
C PRO A 195 -20.96 -0.57 -6.72
N CYS A 196 -20.43 0.65 -6.75
CA CYS A 196 -19.25 1.04 -5.98
C CYS A 196 -19.37 2.39 -5.28
N VAL A 197 -18.57 2.61 -4.23
CA VAL A 197 -18.64 3.78 -3.35
C VAL A 197 -17.25 4.38 -3.16
N ARG A 198 -17.10 5.70 -3.23
CA ARG A 198 -15.83 6.36 -2.94
C ARG A 198 -16.00 7.21 -1.69
N LEU A 199 -15.14 7.00 -0.71
CA LEU A 199 -14.91 7.90 0.42
C LEU A 199 -13.61 8.67 0.14
N GLU A 200 -13.72 9.98 -0.11
CA GLU A 200 -12.59 10.86 -0.39
C GLU A 200 -12.85 12.24 0.19
N GLY A 201 -11.90 12.78 0.97
CA GLY A 201 -12.07 14.03 1.68
C GLY A 201 -13.40 14.06 2.45
N SER A 202 -13.81 12.95 3.07
CA SER A 202 -15.10 12.85 3.81
C SER A 202 -16.38 12.91 2.95
N VAL A 203 -16.27 12.96 1.63
CA VAL A 203 -17.40 12.78 0.70
C VAL A 203 -17.56 11.31 0.35
N TYR A 204 -18.78 10.81 0.52
CA TYR A 204 -19.17 9.45 0.20
C TYR A 204 -20.11 9.43 -1.01
N THR A 205 -19.73 8.73 -2.08
CA THR A 205 -20.52 8.71 -3.32
C THR A 205 -21.67 7.70 -3.31
N GLY A 206 -21.67 6.75 -2.37
CA GLY A 206 -22.70 5.71 -2.25
C GLY A 206 -23.99 6.19 -1.61
N LYS A 207 -25.12 5.62 -2.05
CA LYS A 207 -26.46 5.80 -1.46
C LYS A 207 -27.09 4.47 -1.06
N GLY A 208 -26.33 3.37 -1.11
CA GLY A 208 -26.81 2.01 -0.88
C GLY A 208 -27.64 1.48 -2.04
N ARG A 209 -27.40 1.96 -3.27
CA ARG A 209 -28.18 1.62 -4.46
C ARG A 209 -27.38 0.77 -5.46
N PRO A 210 -28.05 -0.07 -6.27
CA PRO A 210 -27.36 -0.87 -7.30
C PRO A 210 -26.66 -0.04 -8.38
N ASP A 211 -27.03 1.23 -8.54
CA ASP A 211 -26.44 2.18 -9.49
C ASP A 211 -25.39 3.10 -8.85
N ASP A 212 -24.98 2.85 -7.60
CA ASP A 212 -23.92 3.62 -6.94
C ASP A 212 -22.62 3.56 -7.75
N SER A 213 -21.96 4.72 -7.86
CA SER A 213 -20.75 4.90 -8.64
C SER A 213 -19.68 5.65 -7.87
N CYS A 214 -18.42 5.29 -8.11
CA CYS A 214 -17.24 5.96 -7.58
C CYS A 214 -16.70 7.07 -8.51
N LYS A 215 -17.22 7.15 -9.74
CA LYS A 215 -16.80 8.13 -10.74
C LYS A 215 -17.23 9.58 -10.45
N PRO A 216 -18.32 9.88 -9.72
CA PRO A 216 -18.68 11.25 -9.41
C PRO A 216 -17.57 12.00 -8.67
N GLY A 217 -17.16 13.14 -9.20
CA GLY A 217 -16.16 14.02 -8.58
C GLY A 217 -14.71 13.57 -8.73
N ILE A 218 -14.39 12.66 -9.66
CA ILE A 218 -12.98 12.39 -10.00
C ILE A 218 -12.31 13.65 -10.58
N PRO A 219 -10.98 13.81 -10.43
CA PRO A 219 -10.28 14.98 -10.94
C PRO A 219 -10.53 15.19 -12.44
N SER A 220 -10.95 16.42 -12.79
CA SER A 220 -11.01 16.87 -14.19
C SER A 220 -9.80 17.70 -14.59
N ASN A 221 -9.04 18.19 -13.60
CA ASN A 221 -7.70 18.74 -13.78
C ASN A 221 -6.66 17.70 -13.35
N SER A 222 -5.75 17.37 -14.25
CA SER A 222 -4.71 16.37 -14.02
C SER A 222 -3.33 17.01 -14.06
N SER A 223 -3.20 18.13 -13.36
CA SER A 223 -2.01 18.99 -13.37
C SER A 223 -1.22 18.93 -12.08
N GLN A 224 -1.57 18.04 -11.15
CA GLN A 224 -0.85 17.89 -9.89
C GLN A 224 0.43 17.10 -10.09
N ALA A 225 1.35 17.20 -9.12
CA ALA A 225 2.55 16.39 -9.12
C ALA A 225 2.18 14.89 -9.03
N PRO A 226 2.91 13.99 -9.71
CA PRO A 226 2.64 12.57 -9.63
C PRO A 226 2.82 12.02 -8.20
N ASN A 227 1.93 11.09 -7.83
CA ASN A 227 1.97 10.40 -6.55
C ASN A 227 2.95 9.23 -6.59
N THR A 228 4.24 9.48 -6.33
CA THR A 228 5.30 8.46 -6.55
C THR A 228 5.67 7.65 -5.30
N ARG A 229 5.49 8.17 -4.08
CA ARG A 229 6.05 7.59 -2.86
C ARG A 229 5.14 6.62 -2.10
N ARG A 230 3.85 6.96 -1.93
CA ARG A 230 2.90 6.20 -1.08
C ARG A 230 2.12 5.15 -1.85
N ARG A 231 2.83 4.16 -2.41
CA ARG A 231 2.26 3.00 -3.13
C ARG A 231 2.44 1.67 -2.34
N ALA A 232 1.58 1.36 -1.35
CA ALA A 232 1.66 0.10 -0.53
C ALA A 232 0.51 -0.88 -0.82
N ARG A 233 0.73 -2.20 -0.65
CA ARG A 233 -0.11 -3.25 -1.27
C ARG A 233 -0.21 -4.55 -0.45
N ASP A 234 -1.35 -4.97 0.09
CA ASP A 234 -1.50 -6.31 0.68
C ASP A 234 -1.70 -7.42 -0.39
N ARG A 235 -1.29 -8.66 -0.10
CA ARG A 235 -1.57 -9.90 -0.85
C ARG A 235 -3.06 -10.31 -0.78
N THR A 236 -3.85 -9.74 0.12
CA THR A 236 -5.25 -10.10 0.38
C THR A 236 -6.28 -9.51 -0.59
N GLY A 237 -5.88 -8.71 -1.57
CA GLY A 237 -6.82 -7.90 -2.36
C GLY A 237 -6.83 -6.42 -1.97
N GLU A 238 -6.11 -6.05 -0.91
CA GLU A 238 -6.22 -4.74 -0.30
C GLU A 238 -5.03 -3.87 -0.71
N ILE A 239 -5.28 -2.72 -1.34
CA ILE A 239 -4.23 -1.71 -1.52
C ILE A 239 -4.39 -0.65 -0.47
N PRO A 240 -3.46 -0.58 0.47
CA PRO A 240 -3.23 0.63 1.22
C PRO A 240 -2.45 1.66 0.40
N VAL A 241 -3.14 2.22 -0.55
CA VAL A 241 -2.81 3.47 -1.20
C VAL A 241 -4.08 4.24 -1.07
N ALA A 242 -3.93 5.50 -0.68
CA ALA A 242 -5.05 6.39 -0.60
C ALA A 242 -6.01 6.15 -1.83
N ALA A 243 -7.28 5.82 -1.48
CA ALA A 243 -8.64 5.39 -2.00
C ALA A 243 -8.85 5.20 -3.43
N VAL A 244 -9.63 4.15 -3.67
CA VAL A 244 -11.04 4.27 -4.04
C VAL A 244 -11.82 2.98 -3.72
N GLN A 245 -13.00 3.02 -3.08
CA GLN A 245 -13.67 1.75 -2.70
C GLN A 245 -14.50 1.15 -3.86
N LEU A 246 -13.91 0.19 -4.56
CA LEU A 246 -14.55 -0.49 -5.70
C LEU A 246 -15.37 -1.72 -5.30
N LYS A 247 -16.59 -1.60 -4.75
CA LYS A 247 -17.49 -2.78 -4.64
C LYS A 247 -18.07 -3.18 -6.04
N PRO A 248 -18.51 -4.44 -6.32
CA PRO A 248 -18.13 -5.79 -5.81
C PRO A 248 -17.58 -6.73 -6.94
N PRO A 249 -17.15 -8.01 -6.72
CA PRO A 249 -16.92 -8.77 -5.48
C PRO A 249 -15.44 -9.08 -5.15
N SER A 250 -14.45 -8.42 -5.78
CA SER A 250 -13.04 -8.84 -5.62
C SER A 250 -12.05 -7.76 -5.14
N LEU A 251 -12.46 -6.49 -4.96
CA LEU A 251 -11.49 -5.43 -4.67
C LEU A 251 -12.03 -4.34 -3.72
N TYR A 252 -11.17 -3.83 -2.83
CA TYR A 252 -11.48 -2.74 -1.90
C TYR A 252 -10.31 -1.74 -1.80
N TYR A 253 -10.53 -0.41 -1.81
CA TYR A 253 -9.47 0.62 -1.63
C TYR A 253 -10.00 1.92 -0.89
N ARG A 254 -9.20 2.71 -0.08
CA ARG A 254 -9.63 3.98 0.66
C ARG A 254 -8.56 5.14 0.85
N TYR A 255 -8.86 6.50 0.74
CA TYR A 255 -8.11 7.76 0.20
C TYR A 255 -8.49 8.96 1.00
N GLU A 256 -7.46 9.71 1.39
CA GLU A 256 -7.56 11.07 1.87
C GLU A 256 -6.47 11.95 1.25
N ASP A 257 -6.91 13.15 0.90
CA ASP A 257 -6.33 14.31 0.20
C ASP A 257 -4.82 14.31 -0.14
N TYR A 258 -4.51 14.57 -1.43
CA TYR A 258 -3.17 14.85 -1.95
C TYR A 258 -2.87 16.36 -2.08
N ILE A 259 -3.68 17.22 -1.45
CA ILE A 259 -3.58 18.69 -1.60
C ILE A 259 -2.96 19.32 -0.35
#